data_AF-A0A8D9UF84-F1
#
_entry.id   AF-A0A8D9UF84-F1
#
_cell.length_a   1.000
_cell.length_b   1.000
_cell.length_c   1.000
_cell.angle_alpha   90.00
_cell.angle_beta   90.00
_cell.angle_gamma   90.00
#
_symmetry.space_group_name_H-M   'P 1'
#
loop_
_entity.id
_entity.type
_entity.pdbx_description
1 polymer ?
#
loop_
_entity_poly.entity_id
_entity_poly.type
_entity_poly.pdbx_seq_one_letter_code
_entity_poly.pdbx_strand_id
1 'polypeptide(L)'
;MFKKLKKFFYLYILRKKYYRVGSCNACGRCCQKIYVKHKNVIQTEEEFKKLQKLHPFYTYLKIIDKDETGLVFECMNLDKETNKCKIHKKRPGICRRYPQEELFMMGGTLAENCGYRLEPIESFEEVFERVSKKSPF
;
A
#
# COMPACT_ATOMS: atom_id res chain seq x y z
N MET A 1 -3.50 -28.62 -8.14
CA MET A 1 -4.87 -28.27 -7.71
C MET A 1 -4.91 -26.99 -6.86
N PHE A 2 -4.19 -26.93 -5.73
CA PHE A 2 -4.17 -25.76 -4.83
C PHE A 2 -3.78 -24.41 -5.46
N LYS A 3 -2.77 -24.37 -6.34
CA LYS A 3 -2.37 -23.11 -7.01
C LYS A 3 -3.48 -22.52 -7.89
N LYS A 4 -4.21 -23.37 -8.63
CA LYS A 4 -5.34 -22.95 -9.47
C LYS A 4 -6.51 -22.42 -8.62
N LEU A 5 -6.82 -23.09 -7.51
CA LEU A 5 -7.86 -22.63 -6.57
C LEU A 5 -7.48 -21.31 -5.89
N LYS A 6 -6.23 -21.16 -5.45
CA LYS A 6 -5.71 -19.90 -4.90
C LYS A 6 -5.82 -18.76 -5.91
N LYS A 7 -5.38 -19.02 -7.16
CA LYS A 7 -5.48 -18.06 -8.26
C LYS A 7 -6.93 -17.63 -8.50
N PHE A 8 -7.84 -18.60 -8.59
CA PHE A 8 -9.26 -18.34 -8.76
C PHE A 8 -9.81 -17.47 -7.62
N PHE A 9 -9.54 -17.85 -6.36
CA PHE A 9 -10.04 -17.11 -5.20
C PHE A 9 -9.53 -15.67 -5.17
N TYR A 10 -8.24 -15.45 -5.42
CA TYR A 10 -7.67 -14.10 -5.40
C TYR A 10 -8.21 -13.23 -6.54
N LEU A 11 -8.29 -13.76 -7.77
CA LEU A 11 -8.76 -13.00 -8.93
C LEU A 11 -10.27 -12.71 -8.88
N TYR A 12 -11.08 -13.73 -8.60
CA TYR A 12 -12.53 -13.63 -8.81
C TYR A 12 -13.31 -13.32 -7.52
N ILE A 13 -12.82 -13.77 -6.35
CA ILE A 13 -13.49 -13.49 -5.07
C ILE A 13 -12.91 -12.23 -4.42
N LEU A 14 -11.59 -12.16 -4.25
CA LEU A 14 -10.94 -11.00 -3.61
C LEU A 14 -10.68 -9.83 -4.58
N ARG A 15 -10.89 -10.04 -5.90
CA ARG A 15 -10.64 -9.05 -6.95
C ARG A 15 -9.24 -8.43 -6.88
N LYS A 16 -8.24 -9.25 -6.55
CA LYS A 16 -6.83 -8.86 -6.50
C LYS A 16 -6.15 -9.15 -7.83
N LYS A 17 -5.17 -8.32 -8.18
CA LYS A 17 -4.32 -8.49 -9.37
C LYS A 17 -2.93 -9.00 -9.02
N TYR A 18 -2.51 -8.80 -7.78
CA TYR A 18 -1.17 -9.15 -7.30
C TYR A 18 -1.22 -10.00 -6.03
N TYR A 19 -0.29 -10.94 -5.91
CA TYR A 19 0.06 -11.56 -4.64
C TYR A 19 1.03 -10.67 -3.88
N ARG A 20 0.69 -10.32 -2.64
CA ARG A 20 1.64 -9.73 -1.70
C ARG A 20 2.53 -10.83 -1.12
N VAL A 21 3.81 -10.80 -1.47
CA VAL A 21 4.81 -11.78 -1.02
C VAL A 21 5.93 -11.09 -0.23
N GLY A 22 6.74 -11.88 0.48
CA GLY A 22 7.82 -11.38 1.31
C GLY A 22 7.38 -10.91 2.69
N SER A 23 8.25 -10.16 3.37
CA SER A 23 8.06 -9.75 4.76
C SER A 23 8.65 -8.36 5.04
N CYS A 24 8.28 -7.77 6.17
CA CYS A 24 8.80 -6.45 6.54
C CYS A 24 10.24 -6.58 7.06
N ASN A 25 11.17 -5.86 6.44
CA ASN A 25 12.57 -5.77 6.90
C ASN A 25 12.77 -4.81 8.09
N ALA A 26 11.67 -4.27 8.66
CA ALA A 26 11.70 -3.29 9.74
C ALA A 26 12.60 -2.06 9.48
N CYS A 27 12.71 -1.62 8.21
CA CYS A 27 13.59 -0.52 7.80
C CYS A 27 13.01 0.90 8.01
N GLY A 28 11.73 1.02 8.41
CA GLY A 28 11.08 2.31 8.71
C GLY A 28 10.78 3.21 7.51
N ARG A 29 11.23 2.91 6.29
CA ARG A 29 11.04 3.77 5.10
C ARG A 29 9.57 4.05 4.79
N CYS A 30 8.69 3.07 4.95
CA CYS A 30 7.24 3.28 4.77
C CYS A 30 6.60 4.18 5.84
N CYS A 31 7.34 4.56 6.89
CA CYS A 31 6.89 5.46 7.93
C CYS A 31 7.33 6.92 7.73
N GLN A 32 8.23 7.20 6.77
CA GLN A 32 8.88 8.51 6.61
C GLN A 32 8.09 9.48 5.72
N LYS A 33 7.63 9.02 4.55
CA LYS A 33 6.82 9.79 3.60
C LYS A 33 5.59 8.99 3.22
N ILE A 34 4.44 9.41 3.74
CA ILE A 34 3.17 8.72 3.60
C ILE A 34 2.20 9.67 2.91
N TYR A 35 1.58 9.21 1.83
CA TYR A 35 0.37 9.82 1.30
C TYR A 35 -0.84 9.05 1.82
N VAL A 36 -1.82 9.77 2.34
CA VAL A 36 -3.08 9.18 2.78
C VAL A 36 -4.09 9.35 1.67
N LYS A 37 -4.63 8.24 1.16
CA LYS A 37 -5.78 8.22 0.25
C LYS A 37 -6.98 7.65 0.97
N HIS A 38 -8.05 8.45 1.08
CA HIS A 38 -9.34 7.98 1.59
C HIS A 38 -10.35 7.81 0.45
N LYS A 39 -10.77 8.92 -0.18
CA LYS A 39 -11.41 8.92 -1.50
C LYS A 39 -10.39 9.39 -2.54
N ASN A 40 -9.84 10.58 -2.28
CA ASN A 40 -8.68 11.14 -2.95
C ASN A 40 -7.51 11.25 -1.96
N VAL A 41 -6.34 11.65 -2.45
CA VAL A 41 -5.22 12.02 -1.58
C VAL A 41 -5.62 13.26 -0.77
N ILE A 42 -5.35 13.23 0.53
CA ILE A 42 -5.71 14.32 1.45
C ILE A 42 -4.96 15.60 1.06
N GLN A 43 -5.69 16.70 0.87
CA GLN A 43 -5.13 17.97 0.37
C GLN A 43 -4.97 19.05 1.44
N THR A 44 -5.78 18.98 2.51
CA THR A 44 -5.86 20.03 3.52
C THR A 44 -5.82 19.47 4.93
N GLU A 45 -5.33 20.27 5.88
CA GLU A 45 -5.29 19.87 7.28
C GLU A 45 -6.68 19.66 7.87
N GLU A 46 -7.68 20.41 7.40
CA GLU A 46 -9.05 20.26 7.84
C GLU A 46 -9.64 18.90 7.46
N GLU A 47 -9.39 18.45 6.23
CA GLU A 47 -9.76 17.12 5.76
C GLU A 47 -9.07 16.05 6.62
N PHE A 48 -7.78 16.23 6.90
CA PHE A 48 -7.02 15.35 7.77
C PHE A 48 -7.56 15.31 9.21
N LYS A 49 -7.88 16.46 9.81
CA LYS A 49 -8.49 16.56 11.15
C LYS A 49 -9.83 15.84 11.24
N LYS A 50 -10.67 15.96 10.20
CA LYS A 50 -11.92 15.18 10.11
C LYS A 50 -11.64 13.68 10.05
N LEU A 51 -10.65 13.27 9.26
CA LEU A 51 -10.27 11.87 9.12
C LEU A 51 -9.72 11.26 10.42
N GLN A 52 -8.94 12.01 11.20
CA GLN A 52 -8.43 11.59 12.51
C GLN A 52 -9.56 11.31 13.51
N LYS A 53 -10.67 12.07 13.46
CA LYS A 53 -11.86 11.83 14.29
C LYS A 53 -12.58 10.53 13.93
N LEU A 54 -12.60 10.18 12.65
CA LEU A 54 -13.27 8.96 12.16
C LEU A 54 -12.42 7.70 12.37
N HIS A 55 -11.11 7.83 12.26
CA HIS A 55 -10.19 6.70 12.28
C HIS A 55 -8.97 7.00 13.16
N PRO A 56 -8.94 6.49 14.40
CA PRO A 56 -7.92 6.83 15.39
C PRO A 56 -6.48 6.55 14.94
N PHE A 57 -6.23 5.62 14.01
CA PHE A 57 -4.87 5.32 13.56
C PHE A 57 -4.19 6.50 12.83
N TYR A 58 -4.96 7.43 12.24
CA TYR A 58 -4.38 8.62 11.61
C TYR A 58 -3.87 9.64 12.64
N THR A 59 -4.20 9.49 13.93
CA THR A 59 -3.58 10.28 15.00
C THR A 59 -2.09 9.99 15.16
N TYR A 60 -1.59 8.88 14.62
CA TYR A 60 -0.17 8.57 14.59
C TYR A 60 0.60 9.27 13.48
N LEU A 61 -0.08 10.03 12.61
CA LEU A 61 0.55 10.73 11.49
C LEU A 61 0.64 12.22 11.81
N LYS A 62 1.81 12.79 11.53
CA LYS A 62 2.04 14.24 11.53
C LYS A 62 2.27 14.71 10.09
N ILE A 63 1.77 15.89 9.77
CA ILE A 63 2.04 16.55 8.48
C ILE A 63 3.49 17.04 8.52
N ILE A 64 4.25 16.77 7.46
CA ILE A 64 5.65 17.22 7.34
C ILE A 64 5.89 18.09 6.11
N ASP A 65 5.03 17.98 5.09
CA ASP A 65 5.18 18.70 3.82
C ASP A 65 3.86 18.72 3.06
N LYS A 66 3.81 19.48 1.97
CA LYS A 66 2.73 19.47 0.98
C LYS A 66 3.31 19.64 -0.42
N ASP A 67 2.96 18.73 -1.32
CA ASP A 67 3.35 18.78 -2.72
C ASP A 67 2.12 18.79 -3.65
N GLU A 68 2.34 18.68 -4.96
CA GLU A 68 1.31 18.63 -5.99
C GLU A 68 0.36 17.42 -5.86
N THR A 69 0.83 16.33 -5.22
CA THR A 69 0.01 15.14 -4.96
C THR A 69 -0.87 15.35 -3.73
N GLY A 70 -0.36 16.04 -2.70
CA GLY A 70 -1.14 16.46 -1.53
C GLY A 70 -0.29 16.58 -0.27
N LEU A 71 -0.93 16.40 0.89
CA LEU A 71 -0.21 16.40 2.16
C LEU A 71 0.68 15.17 2.31
N VAL A 72 1.92 15.42 2.73
CA VAL A 72 2.90 14.39 3.04
C VAL A 72 2.96 14.22 4.55
N PHE A 73 2.86 12.98 4.99
CA PHE A 73 2.83 12.62 6.40
C PHE A 73 4.03 11.78 6.81
N GLU A 74 4.40 11.90 8.08
CA GLU A 74 5.32 11.00 8.76
C GLU A 74 4.62 10.30 9.94
N CYS A 75 4.94 9.04 10.17
CA CYS A 75 4.44 8.32 11.33
C CYS A 75 5.25 8.68 12.59
N MET A 76 4.55 9.17 13.62
CA MET A 76 5.10 9.49 14.94
C MET A 76 5.64 8.27 15.70
N ASN A 77 5.29 7.06 15.25
CA ASN A 77 5.83 5.81 15.79
C ASN A 77 7.14 5.37 15.14
N LEU A 78 7.69 6.13 14.18
CA LEU A 78 9.05 5.94 13.71
C LEU A 78 10.04 6.42 14.78
N ASP A 79 10.95 5.53 15.17
CA ASP A 79 12.14 5.88 15.94
C ASP A 79 13.18 6.48 14.98
N LYS A 80 13.66 7.68 15.30
CA LYS A 80 14.59 8.44 14.46
C LYS A 80 16.03 7.96 14.57
N GLU A 81 16.39 7.35 15.69
CA GLU A 81 17.74 6.83 15.92
C GLU A 81 17.89 5.47 15.25
N THR A 82 16.93 4.56 15.49
CA THR A 82 17.02 3.19 14.99
C THR A 82 16.38 2.98 13.61
N ASN A 83 15.62 3.96 13.11
CA ASN A 83 14.74 3.84 11.94
C ASN A 83 13.71 2.70 12.04
N LYS A 84 13.38 2.23 13.25
CA LYS A 84 12.42 1.15 13.46
C LYS A 84 11.07 1.68 13.93
N CYS A 85 10.01 0.90 13.71
CA CYS A 85 8.69 1.22 14.24
C CYS A 85 8.60 0.82 15.72
N LYS A 86 8.38 1.79 16.61
CA LYS A 86 8.25 1.59 18.06
C LYS A 86 7.13 0.61 18.44
N ILE A 87 6.05 0.57 17.66
CA ILE A 87 4.89 -0.30 17.90
C ILE A 87 4.79 -1.45 16.89
N HIS A 88 5.90 -1.90 16.29
CA HIS A 88 5.86 -2.83 15.16
C HIS A 88 4.95 -4.05 15.38
N LYS A 89 5.00 -4.71 16.55
CA LYS A 89 4.15 -5.87 16.88
C LYS A 89 2.65 -5.50 16.98
N LYS A 90 2.35 -4.31 17.52
CA LYS A 90 0.98 -3.79 17.73
C LYS A 90 0.49 -2.87 16.60
N ARG A 91 1.23 -2.78 15.49
CA ARG A 91 0.95 -1.87 14.37
C ARG A 91 -0.47 -2.04 13.83
N PRO A 92 -1.15 -0.96 13.41
CA PRO A 92 -2.52 -1.02 12.94
C PRO A 92 -2.68 -1.85 11.65
N GLY A 93 -3.91 -2.24 11.35
CA GLY A 93 -4.23 -3.11 10.21
C GLY A 93 -3.72 -2.57 8.85
N ILE A 94 -3.74 -1.25 8.65
CA ILE A 94 -3.19 -0.61 7.44
C ILE A 94 -1.69 -0.90 7.27
N CYS A 95 -0.90 -0.82 8.34
CA CYS A 95 0.53 -1.13 8.32
C CYS A 95 0.79 -2.64 8.15
N ARG A 96 -0.08 -3.52 8.63
CA ARG A 96 0.05 -4.98 8.45
C ARG A 96 -0.21 -5.41 7.00
N ARG A 97 -1.13 -4.70 6.33
CA ARG A 97 -1.52 -4.96 4.94
C ARG A 97 -0.61 -4.28 3.92
N TYR A 98 0.27 -3.38 4.35
CA TYR A 98 1.27 -2.78 3.47
C TYR A 98 2.16 -3.86 2.81
N PRO A 99 2.52 -3.71 1.52
CA PRO A 99 1.95 -2.76 0.56
C PRO A 99 0.61 -3.22 -0.02
N GLN A 100 -0.23 -2.27 -0.44
CA GLN A 100 -1.49 -2.54 -1.15
C GLN A 100 -1.36 -2.15 -2.64
N GLU A 101 -2.18 -2.74 -3.51
CA GLU A 101 -2.14 -2.54 -4.96
C GLU A 101 -2.41 -1.07 -5.36
N GLU A 102 -3.19 -0.37 -4.54
CA GLU A 102 -3.51 1.04 -4.71
C GLU A 102 -2.28 1.95 -4.71
N LEU A 103 -1.17 1.51 -4.09
CA LEU A 103 0.11 2.21 -4.13
C LEU A 103 0.59 2.41 -5.58
N PHE A 104 0.50 1.36 -6.40
CA PHE A 104 0.94 1.43 -7.80
C PHE A 104 -0.06 2.17 -8.68
N MET A 105 -1.36 2.07 -8.38
CA MET A 105 -2.38 2.86 -9.09
C MET A 105 -2.18 4.37 -8.91
N MET A 106 -1.48 4.78 -7.85
CA MET A 106 -1.09 6.17 -7.60
C MET A 106 0.28 6.53 -8.21
N GLY A 107 0.91 5.64 -8.99
CA GLY A 107 2.27 5.84 -9.51
C GLY A 107 3.37 5.67 -8.45
N GLY A 108 3.02 5.23 -7.23
CA GLY A 108 3.98 5.01 -6.16
C GLY A 108 4.79 3.74 -6.36
N THR A 109 6.01 3.73 -5.84
CA THR A 109 6.90 2.55 -5.82
C THR A 109 7.17 2.09 -4.40
N LEU A 110 7.60 0.85 -4.25
CA LEU A 110 8.15 0.39 -2.97
C LEU A 110 9.51 1.03 -2.77
N ALA A 111 9.80 1.43 -1.54
CA ALA A 111 11.13 1.90 -1.20
C ALA A 111 12.19 0.86 -1.56
N GLU A 112 13.38 1.31 -1.95
CA GLU A 112 14.51 0.41 -2.21
C GLU A 112 14.73 -0.53 -1.02
N ASN A 113 15.09 -1.78 -1.30
CA ASN A 113 15.31 -2.82 -0.29
C ASN A 113 14.10 -3.12 0.61
N CYS A 114 12.88 -2.80 0.17
CA CYS A 114 11.67 -3.30 0.82
C CYS A 114 11.61 -4.83 0.71
N GLY A 115 11.36 -5.51 1.83
CA GLY A 115 11.25 -6.97 1.85
C GLY A 115 9.92 -7.50 1.29
N TYR A 116 8.97 -6.61 0.99
CA TYR A 116 7.73 -6.97 0.30
C TYR A 116 7.88 -6.83 -1.20
N ARG A 117 7.17 -7.69 -1.94
CA ARG A 117 6.98 -7.58 -3.38
C ARG A 117 5.52 -7.86 -3.73
N LEU A 118 5.08 -7.32 -4.85
CA LEU A 118 3.75 -7.58 -5.40
C LEU A 118 3.94 -8.29 -6.74
N GLU A 119 3.64 -9.59 -6.75
CA GLU A 119 3.81 -10.45 -7.92
C GLU A 119 2.50 -10.56 -8.68
N PRO A 120 2.46 -10.36 -10.01
CA PRO A 120 1.25 -10.54 -10.79
C PRO A 120 0.65 -11.94 -10.58
N ILE A 121 -0.66 -12.00 -10.35
CA ILE A 121 -1.37 -13.29 -10.23
C ILE A 121 -1.48 -13.98 -11.59
N GLU A 122 -1.62 -13.17 -12.64
CA GLU A 122 -1.61 -13.60 -14.03
C GLU A 122 -0.33 -13.10 -14.68
N SER A 123 0.34 -13.97 -15.44
CA SER A 123 1.53 -13.55 -16.19
C SER A 123 1.13 -12.63 -17.34
N PHE A 124 2.11 -11.92 -17.88
CA PHE A 124 1.88 -11.07 -19.05
C PHE A 124 1.33 -11.88 -20.22
N GLU A 125 1.88 -13.06 -20.48
CA GLU A 125 1.50 -13.97 -21.56
C GLU A 125 0.04 -14.42 -21.42
N GLU A 126 -0.39 -14.80 -20.22
CA GLU A 126 -1.77 -15.20 -19.94
C GLU A 126 -2.76 -14.05 -20.21
N VAL A 127 -2.39 -12.83 -19.80
CA VAL A 127 -3.20 -11.64 -20.03
C VAL A 127 -3.23 -11.33 -21.53
N PHE A 128 -2.08 -11.36 -22.20
CA PHE A 128 -1.91 -11.06 -23.61
C PHE A 128 -2.71 -12.02 -24.50
N GLU A 129 -2.61 -13.33 -24.28
CA GLU A 129 -3.39 -14.33 -25.02
C GLU A 129 -4.89 -14.12 -24.84
N ARG A 130 -5.34 -13.85 -23.62
CA ARG A 130 -6.77 -13.62 -23.32
C ARG A 130 -7.30 -12.37 -23.99
N VAL A 131 -6.52 -11.29 -24.03
CA VAL A 131 -6.91 -10.04 -24.70
C VAL A 131 -6.90 -10.23 -26.21
N SER A 132 -5.88 -10.89 -26.77
CA SER A 132 -5.76 -11.16 -28.20
C SER A 132 -6.91 -12.02 -28.73
N LYS A 133 -7.32 -13.07 -27.99
CA LYS A 133 -8.48 -13.91 -28.36
C LYS A 133 -9.83 -13.19 -28.30
N LYS A 134 -9.92 -12.07 -27.58
CA LYS A 134 -11.14 -11.26 -27.46
C LYS A 134 -11.20 -10.09 -28.45
N SER A 135 -10.08 -9.74 -29.07
CA SER A 135 -10.02 -8.67 -30.05
C SER A 135 -10.20 -9.28 -31.45
N PRO A 136 -11.28 -8.98 -32.19
CA PRO A 136 -11.42 -9.39 -33.58
C PRO A 136 -10.64 -8.39 -34.44
N PHE A 137 -9.32 -8.45 -34.38
CA PHE A 137 -8.47 -7.94 -35.46
C PHE A 137 -7.89 -9.14 -36.19
#